data_AF-A0A9E5FUY1-F1
#
_entry.id   AF-A0A9E5FUY1-F1
#
_cell.length_a   1.000
_cell.length_b   1.000
_cell.length_c   1.000
_cell.angle_alpha   90.00
_cell.angle_beta   90.00
_cell.angle_gamma   90.00
#
_symmetry.space_group_name_H-M   'P 1'
#
loop_
_entity.id
_entity.type
_entity.pdbx_description
1 polymer ?
#
loop_
_entity_poly.entity_id
_entity_poly.type
_entity_poly.pdbx_seq_one_letter_code
_entity_poly.pdbx_strand_id
1 'polypeptide(L)' 'MGFQCVKTPTGVTDGLNVGTFGHGGAYGTEAWVDPIRKRAYILLIQRSDLENPDDSEMRLTFQKAALQIIK' A
#
# COMPACT_ATOMS: atom_id res chain seq x y z
N MET A 1 -14.04 -10.60 -4.73
CA MET A 1 -13.88 -9.36 -3.93
C MET A 1 -12.94 -8.43 -4.68
N GLY A 2 -13.15 -7.12 -4.61
CA GLY A 2 -12.40 -6.10 -5.37
C GLY A 2 -11.12 -5.59 -4.67
N PHE A 3 -10.36 -6.48 -4.03
CA PHE A 3 -9.10 -6.14 -3.36
C PHE A 3 -8.12 -7.32 -3.43
N GLN A 4 -6.84 -7.03 -3.23
CA GLN A 4 -5.79 -8.04 -3.09
C GLN A 4 -5.40 -8.26 -1.63
N CYS A 5 -4.81 -9.42 -1.35
CA CYS A 5 -4.32 -9.79 -0.03
C CYS A 5 -2.88 -10.28 -0.14
N VAL A 6 -2.01 -9.76 0.73
CA VAL A 6 -0.59 -10.12 0.79
C VAL A 6 -0.48 -11.55 1.32
N LYS A 7 -0.11 -12.48 0.43
CA LYS A 7 0.21 -13.88 0.79
C LYS A 7 1.69 -14.06 1.10
N THR A 8 2.53 -13.40 0.31
CA THR A 8 3.99 -13.36 0.46
C THR A 8 4.41 -11.90 0.30
N PRO A 9 4.96 -11.25 1.33
CA PRO A 9 5.49 -9.89 1.21
C PRO A 9 6.59 -9.84 0.15
N THR A 10 6.45 -8.92 -0.80
CA THR A 10 7.42 -8.71 -1.89
C THR A 10 7.22 -7.34 -2.53
N GLY A 11 8.27 -6.80 -3.17
CA GLY A 11 8.22 -5.52 -3.87
C GLY A 11 7.63 -4.39 -3.00
N VAL A 12 6.61 -3.69 -3.53
CA VAL A 12 5.86 -2.65 -2.82
C VAL A 12 5.13 -3.10 -1.55
N THR A 13 5.02 -4.41 -1.30
CA THR A 13 4.38 -4.99 -0.11
C THR A 13 5.37 -5.61 0.88
N ASP A 14 6.69 -5.50 0.65
CA ASP A 14 7.73 -6.17 1.45
C ASP A 14 7.66 -5.85 2.96
N GLY A 15 7.22 -4.65 3.32
CA GLY A 15 7.05 -4.24 4.73
C GLY A 15 5.71 -4.67 5.37
N LEU A 16 4.75 -5.17 4.60
CA LEU A 16 3.41 -5.50 5.06
C LEU A 16 3.34 -6.92 5.63
N ASN A 17 2.45 -7.13 6.59
CA ASN A 17 2.21 -8.47 7.12
C ASN A 17 1.41 -9.34 6.14
N VAL A 18 1.64 -10.65 6.18
CA VAL A 18 0.74 -11.64 5.56
C VAL A 18 -0.69 -11.40 6.08
N GLY A 19 -1.64 -11.35 5.16
CA GLY A 19 -3.04 -11.03 5.46
C GLY A 19 -3.38 -9.54 5.39
N THR A 20 -2.41 -8.65 5.17
CA THR A 20 -2.70 -7.25 4.82
C THR A 20 -3.49 -7.22 3.51
N PHE A 21 -4.58 -6.47 3.46
CA PHE A 21 -5.46 -6.42 2.28
C PHE A 21 -5.75 -5.00 1.85
N GLY A 22 -5.93 -4.80 0.55
CA GLY A 22 -6.11 -3.47 -0.01
C GLY A 22 -6.17 -3.46 -1.53
N HIS A 23 -6.28 -2.27 -2.08
CA HIS A 23 -6.36 -2.05 -3.51
C HIS A 23 -5.80 -0.67 -3.84
N GLY A 24 -5.19 -0.54 -5.02
CA GLY A 24 -4.91 0.75 -5.62
C GLY A 24 -6.19 1.41 -6.12
N GLY A 25 -6.08 2.54 -6.78
CA GLY A 25 -7.23 3.23 -7.34
C GLY A 25 -6.80 4.20 -8.40
N ALA A 26 -7.79 4.78 -9.07
CA ALA A 26 -7.53 5.76 -10.11
C ALA A 26 -6.63 6.89 -9.58
N TYR A 27 -5.81 7.43 -10.46
CA TYR A 27 -4.89 8.53 -10.18
C TYR A 27 -3.82 8.25 -9.10
N GLY A 28 -3.58 6.97 -8.79
CA GLY A 28 -2.54 6.52 -7.86
C GLY A 28 -2.94 6.55 -6.39
N THR A 29 -4.24 6.58 -6.09
CA THR A 29 -4.72 6.41 -4.71
C THR A 29 -4.48 4.99 -4.21
N GLU A 30 -4.20 4.81 -2.92
CA GLU A 30 -3.99 3.50 -2.31
C GLU A 30 -4.75 3.41 -0.97
N ALA A 31 -5.35 2.25 -0.69
CA ALA A 31 -5.92 1.93 0.61
C ALA A 31 -5.59 0.49 1.02
N TRP A 32 -4.85 0.33 2.12
CA TRP A 32 -4.41 -0.97 2.63
C TRP A 32 -4.59 -1.07 4.15
N VAL A 33 -5.05 -2.22 4.62
CA VAL A 33 -5.30 -2.50 6.05
C VAL A 33 -4.47 -3.69 6.49
N ASP A 34 -3.60 -3.45 7.48
CA ASP A 34 -2.78 -4.48 8.14
C ASP A 34 -3.46 -4.87 9.46
N PRO A 35 -4.12 -6.04 9.51
CA PRO A 35 -4.86 -6.47 10.70
C PRO A 35 -3.93 -6.85 11.87
N ILE A 36 -2.68 -7.22 11.59
CA ILE A 36 -1.71 -7.61 12.62
C ILE A 36 -1.20 -6.37 13.35
N ARG A 37 -0.80 -5.34 12.60
CA ARG A 37 -0.39 -4.05 13.18
C ARG A 37 -1.56 -3.20 13.65
N LYS A 38 -2.79 -3.55 13.26
CA LYS A 38 -4.02 -2.77 13.50
C LYS A 38 -3.91 -1.36 12.91
N ARG A 39 -3.47 -1.28 11.65
CA ARG A 39 -3.20 -0.01 10.96
C ARG A 39 -3.87 0.01 9.60
N ALA A 40 -4.37 1.18 9.21
CA ALA A 40 -4.79 1.47 7.86
C ALA A 40 -3.82 2.49 7.25
N TYR A 41 -3.37 2.23 6.02
CA TYR A 41 -2.53 3.09 5.22
C TYR A 41 -3.39 3.62 4.08
N ILE A 42 -3.56 4.94 4.03
CA ILE A 42 -4.36 5.60 3.00
C ILE A 42 -3.48 6.66 2.35
N LEU A 43 -3.29 6.56 1.04
CA LEU A 43 -2.63 7.57 0.22
C LEU A 43 -3.66 8.11 -0.77
N LEU A 44 -4.02 9.38 -0.61
CA LEU A 44 -4.90 10.10 -1.54
C LEU A 44 -4.07 11.10 -2.31
N ILE A 45 -3.90 10.84 -3.60
CA ILE A 45 -3.20 11.70 -4.54
C ILE A 45 -4.02 11.79 -5.82
N GLN A 46 -3.69 12.75 -6.68
CA GLN A 46 -4.38 12.96 -7.95
C GLN A 46 -3.35 13.13 -9.07
N ARG A 47 -2.81 12.01 -9.55
CA ARG A 47 -1.80 11.95 -10.63
C ARG A 47 -2.32 11.16 -11.82
N SER A 48 -2.48 11.79 -12.97
CA SER A 48 -2.92 11.13 -14.21
C SER A 48 -1.78 10.61 -15.08
N ASP A 49 -0.54 10.89 -14.69
CA ASP A 49 0.69 10.67 -15.46
C ASP A 49 1.53 9.50 -14.93
N LEU A 50 0.99 8.69 -14.01
CA LEU A 50 1.65 7.48 -13.51
C LEU A 50 1.37 6.32 -14.46
N GLU A 51 2.42 5.72 -15.01
CA GLU A 51 2.33 4.55 -15.88
C GLU A 51 1.80 3.32 -15.13
N ASN A 52 2.34 3.05 -13.92
CA ASN A 52 1.84 2.01 -13.02
C ASN A 52 1.90 2.49 -11.57
N PRO A 53 0.79 3.01 -11.01
CA PRO A 53 0.78 3.48 -9.63
C PRO A 53 0.94 2.35 -8.61
N ASP A 54 0.38 1.17 -8.89
CA ASP A 54 0.37 0.03 -7.97
C ASP A 54 1.79 -0.47 -7.72
N ASP A 55 2.67 -0.50 -8.72
CA ASP A 55 4.08 -0.89 -8.60
C ASP A 55 5.03 0.32 -8.71
N SER A 56 4.76 1.36 -7.91
CA SER A 56 5.53 2.61 -7.93
C SER A 56 6.48 2.77 -6.74
N GLU A 57 7.60 3.46 -6.96
CA GLU A 57 8.54 3.87 -5.91
C GLU A 57 7.86 4.77 -4.86
N MET A 58 6.91 5.59 -5.30
CA MET A 58 6.13 6.47 -4.44
C MET A 58 5.29 5.68 -3.43
N ARG A 59 4.59 4.62 -3.86
CA ARG A 59 3.86 3.71 -2.97
C ARG A 59 4.81 3.03 -1.97
N LEU A 60 5.93 2.50 -2.45
CA LEU A 60 6.94 1.85 -1.60
C LEU A 60 7.48 2.81 -0.54
N THR A 61 7.82 4.03 -0.94
CA THR A 61 8.37 5.06 -0.06
C THR A 61 7.35 5.49 0.99
N PHE A 62 6.09 5.72 0.60
CA PHE A 62 5.01 6.01 1.54
C PHE A 62 4.85 4.91 2.60
N GLN A 63 4.79 3.65 2.18
CA GLN A 63 4.63 2.55 3.13
C GLN A 63 5.83 2.42 4.08
N LYS A 64 7.06 2.51 3.57
CA LYS A 64 8.28 2.48 4.40
C LYS A 64 8.27 3.60 5.45
N ALA A 65 7.92 4.82 5.05
CA ALA A 65 7.82 5.94 5.98
C ALA A 65 6.74 5.72 7.04
N ALA A 66 5.55 5.25 6.64
CA ALA A 66 4.45 4.98 7.57
C ALA A 66 4.78 3.89 8.59
N LEU A 67 5.55 2.88 8.20
CA LEU A 67 6.01 1.81 9.10
C LEU A 67 6.96 2.31 10.20
N GLN A 68 7.73 3.38 9.95
CA GLN A 68 8.72 3.90 10.90
C GLN A 68 8.13 4.81 11.98
N ILE A 69 6.99 5.44 11.72
CA ILE A 69 6.46 6.54 12.56
C ILE A 69 5.75 6.02 13.82
N ILE A 70 5.21 4.80 13.80
CA ILE A 70 4.38 4.29 14.89
C ILE A 70 5.06 3.04 15.47
N LYS A 71 5.59 3.17 16.69
CA LYS A 71 6.09 2.05 17.51
C LYS A 71 4.93 1.17 17.96
#